data_AF-A0A6P0I770-F1
#
_entry.id   AF-A0A6P0I770-F1
#
_cell.length_a   1.000
_cell.length_b   1.000
_cell.length_c   1.000
_cell.angle_alpha   90.00
_cell.angle_beta   90.00
_cell.angle_gamma   90.00
#
_symmetry.space_group_name_H-M   'P 1'
#
loop_
_entity.id
_entity.type
_entity.pdbx_description
1 polymer ?
#
loop_
_entity_poly.entity_id
_entity_poly.type
_entity_poly.pdbx_seq_one_letter_code
_entity_poly.pdbx_strand_id
1 'polypeptide(L)'
;MELCLAYKLVEDKEAGKLAKNIVNKISQNSSRYPHLFSEEIHRAFVLTAIILFRDIAPELFTVEEHLCLVEFIEKKTRETWQESHSKIWGRKEKQLNSWHHRII
;
A
#
# COMPACT_ATOMS: atom_id res chain seq x y z
N MET A 1 4.89 -6.99 -10.42
CA MET A 1 4.61 -8.45 -10.39
C MET A 1 5.59 -9.21 -11.27
N GLU A 2 5.82 -8.78 -12.51
CA GLU A 2 6.72 -9.44 -13.47
C GLU A 2 8.13 -9.71 -12.92
N LEU A 3 8.77 -8.73 -12.28
CA LEU A 3 10.11 -8.90 -11.68
C LEU A 3 10.15 -9.99 -10.59
N CYS A 4 9.06 -10.14 -9.83
CA CYS A 4 8.94 -11.18 -8.79
C CYS A 4 8.88 -12.57 -9.41
N LEU A 5 8.07 -12.70 -10.47
CA LEU A 5 7.90 -13.95 -11.20
C LEU A 5 9.18 -14.33 -11.95
N ALA A 6 9.86 -13.36 -12.57
CA ALA A 6 11.16 -13.58 -13.21
C ALA A 6 12.20 -14.11 -12.21
N TYR A 7 12.26 -13.53 -11.01
CA TYR A 7 13.14 -14.00 -9.96
C TYR A 7 12.82 -15.43 -9.48
N LYS A 8 11.54 -15.78 -9.30
CA LYS A 8 11.15 -17.09 -8.75
C LYS A 8 11.05 -18.22 -9.75
N LEU A 9 10.55 -17.95 -10.95
CA LEU A 9 10.27 -18.98 -11.93
C LEU A 9 11.44 -19.20 -12.89
N VAL A 10 12.23 -18.15 -13.13
CA VAL A 10 13.34 -18.16 -14.10
C VAL A 10 14.68 -17.89 -13.43
N GLU A 11 14.69 -17.80 -12.09
CA GLU A 11 15.89 -17.58 -11.26
C GLU A 11 16.68 -16.31 -11.60
N ASP A 12 16.04 -15.31 -12.22
CA ASP A 12 16.68 -14.04 -12.57
C ASP A 12 17.00 -13.22 -11.30
N LYS A 13 18.26 -13.33 -10.85
CA LYS A 13 18.75 -12.66 -9.66
C LYS A 13 18.77 -11.14 -9.79
N GLU A 14 18.97 -10.59 -10.98
CA GLU A 14 18.97 -9.14 -11.20
C GLU A 14 17.55 -8.58 -11.13
N ALA A 15 16.57 -9.29 -11.67
CA ALA A 15 15.16 -8.96 -11.47
C ALA A 15 14.78 -8.96 -9.98
N GLY A 16 15.27 -9.95 -9.22
CA GLY A 16 15.09 -10.02 -7.76
C GLY A 16 15.68 -8.81 -7.03
N LYS A 17 16.94 -8.45 -7.32
CA LYS A 17 17.61 -7.27 -6.74
C LYS A 17 16.88 -5.97 -7.11
N LEU A 18 16.44 -5.83 -8.36
CA LEU A 18 15.72 -4.65 -8.82
C LEU A 18 14.37 -4.51 -8.09
N ALA A 19 13.61 -5.61 -7.99
CA ALA A 19 12.33 -5.61 -7.27
C ALA A 19 12.51 -5.28 -5.78
N LYS A 20 13.51 -5.87 -5.12
CA LYS A 20 13.87 -5.54 -3.73
C LYS A 20 14.16 -4.05 -3.58
N ASN A 21 15.00 -3.49 -4.46
CA ASN A 21 15.36 -2.08 -4.42
C ASN A 21 14.15 -1.15 -4.61
N ILE A 22 13.22 -1.51 -5.49
CA ILE A 22 11.98 -0.75 -5.70
C ILE A 22 11.13 -0.77 -4.43
N VAL A 23 10.90 -1.96 -3.86
CA VAL A 23 10.09 -2.14 -2.65
C VAL A 23 10.67 -1.35 -1.48
N ASN A 24 11.97 -1.48 -1.22
CA ASN A 24 12.66 -0.73 -0.16
C ASN A 24 12.60 0.79 -0.38
N LYS A 25 12.81 1.25 -1.62
CA LYS A 25 12.74 2.69 -1.93
C LYS A 25 11.34 3.25 -1.66
N ILE A 26 10.29 2.54 -2.07
CA ILE A 26 8.91 2.96 -1.86
C ILE A 26 8.56 2.96 -0.37
N SER A 27 8.89 1.90 0.38
CA SER A 27 8.53 1.78 1.79
C SER A 27 9.25 2.83 2.65
N GLN A 28 10.54 3.05 2.41
CA GLN A 28 11.36 3.97 3.19
C GLN A 28 11.18 5.45 2.79
N ASN A 29 10.78 5.73 1.55
CA ASN A 29 10.67 7.09 1.02
C ASN A 29 9.26 7.41 0.50
N SER A 30 8.22 6.83 1.09
CA SER A 30 6.83 7.01 0.62
C SER A 30 6.38 8.47 0.51
N SER A 31 6.92 9.37 1.33
CA SER A 31 6.68 10.83 1.24
C SER A 31 7.16 11.46 -0.08
N ARG A 32 8.13 10.84 -0.77
CA ARG A 32 8.60 11.26 -2.11
C ARG A 32 7.68 10.79 -3.23
N TYR A 33 6.74 9.89 -2.95
CA TYR A 33 5.84 9.30 -3.93
C TYR A 33 4.37 9.47 -3.53
N PRO A 34 3.89 10.70 -3.25
CA PRO A 34 2.54 10.91 -2.73
C PRO A 34 1.44 10.42 -3.70
N HIS A 35 1.70 10.51 -5.01
CA HIS A 35 0.78 10.05 -6.07
C HIS A 35 0.52 8.54 -6.04
N LEU A 36 1.48 7.74 -5.55
CA LEU A 36 1.29 6.29 -5.38
C LEU A 36 0.29 5.98 -4.28
N PHE A 37 0.05 6.93 -3.37
CA PHE A 37 -0.80 6.75 -2.21
C PHE A 37 -1.99 7.72 -2.14
N SER A 38 -2.24 8.53 -3.17
CA SER A 38 -3.32 9.52 -3.16
C SER A 38 -4.68 8.92 -3.50
N GLU A 39 -4.71 7.97 -4.43
CA GLU A 39 -5.93 7.27 -4.83
C GLU A 39 -6.01 5.89 -4.20
N GLU A 40 -7.22 5.49 -3.81
CA GLU A 40 -7.47 4.20 -3.15
C GLU A 40 -7.00 3.01 -4.01
N ILE A 41 -7.26 3.06 -5.32
CA ILE A 41 -6.85 2.01 -6.25
C ILE A 41 -5.32 1.92 -6.38
N HIS A 42 -4.62 3.05 -6.42
CA HIS A 42 -3.15 3.08 -6.46
C HIS A 42 -2.56 2.56 -5.15
N ARG A 43 -3.10 2.97 -4.01
CA ARG A 43 -2.71 2.45 -2.69
C ARG A 43 -2.85 0.94 -2.62
N ALA A 44 -4.01 0.43 -2.99
CA ALA A 44 -4.28 -1.01 -2.98
C ALA A 44 -3.27 -1.75 -3.87
N PHE A 45 -3.05 -1.27 -5.10
CA PHE A 45 -2.12 -1.89 -6.03
C PHE A 45 -0.68 -1.92 -5.49
N VAL A 46 -0.19 -0.81 -4.94
CA VAL A 46 1.17 -0.70 -4.39
C VAL A 46 1.34 -1.58 -3.16
N LEU A 47 0.39 -1.56 -2.22
CA LEU A 47 0.44 -2.38 -1.01
C LEU A 47 0.38 -3.87 -1.36
N THR A 48 -0.52 -4.27 -2.26
CA THR A 48 -0.60 -5.66 -2.74
C THR A 48 0.70 -6.09 -3.41
N ALA A 49 1.32 -5.25 -4.23
CA ALA A 49 2.59 -5.58 -4.87
C ALA A 49 3.72 -5.79 -3.85
N ILE A 50 3.80 -4.95 -2.80
CA ILE A 50 4.79 -5.09 -1.73
C ILE A 50 4.55 -6.37 -0.94
N ILE A 51 3.30 -6.65 -0.54
CA ILE A 51 2.93 -7.86 0.21
C ILE A 51 3.28 -9.12 -0.59
N LEU A 52 2.84 -9.19 -1.85
CA LEU A 52 3.12 -10.33 -2.72
C LEU A 52 4.61 -10.55 -2.89
N PHE A 53 5.39 -9.49 -3.10
CA PHE A 53 6.83 -9.64 -3.29
C PHE A 53 7.54 -10.12 -2.03
N ARG A 54 7.16 -9.59 -0.86
CA ARG A 54 7.65 -10.05 0.44
C ARG A 54 7.34 -11.53 0.67
N ASP A 55 6.13 -11.97 0.36
CA ASP A 55 5.65 -13.32 0.65
C ASP A 55 6.18 -14.35 -0.35
N ILE A 56 6.30 -13.98 -1.62
CA ILE A 56 6.81 -14.87 -2.66
C ILE A 56 8.32 -15.03 -2.51
N ALA A 57 9.06 -13.93 -2.30
CA ALA A 57 10.52 -13.90 -2.26
C ALA A 57 11.08 -13.41 -0.90
N PRO A 58 10.72 -14.05 0.22
CA PRO A 58 11.11 -13.60 1.54
C PRO A 58 12.63 -13.66 1.76
N GLU A 59 13.33 -14.56 1.07
CA GLU A 59 14.77 -14.75 1.19
C GLU A 59 15.60 -13.58 0.62
N LEU A 60 14.98 -12.68 -0.15
CA LEU A 60 15.64 -11.49 -0.65
C LEU A 60 15.80 -10.40 0.42
N PHE A 61 15.03 -10.48 1.51
CA PHE A 61 14.96 -9.45 2.53
C PHE A 61 15.67 -9.90 3.81
N THR A 62 16.36 -8.97 4.47
CA THR A 62 16.82 -9.19 5.84
C THR A 62 15.64 -9.13 6.80
N VAL A 63 15.87 -9.57 8.04
CA VAL A 63 14.86 -9.50 9.10
C VAL A 63 14.44 -8.04 9.35
N GLU A 64 15.40 -7.12 9.37
CA GLU A 64 15.15 -5.69 9.54
C GLU A 64 14.31 -5.12 8.40
N GLU A 65 14.62 -5.49 7.16
CA GLU A 65 13.83 -5.06 6.00
C GLU A 65 12.40 -5.59 6.07
N HIS A 66 12.20 -6.86 6.47
CA HIS A 66 10.87 -7.43 6.69
C HIS A 66 10.07 -6.66 7.74
N LEU A 67 10.69 -6.33 8.87
CA LEU A 67 10.05 -5.55 9.94
C LEU A 67 9.64 -4.16 9.43
N CYS A 68 10.54 -3.47 8.73
CA CYS A 68 10.23 -2.18 8.12
C CYS A 68 9.07 -2.27 7.12
N LEU A 69 8.99 -3.35 6.33
CA LEU A 69 7.88 -3.56 5.40
C LEU A 69 6.56 -3.81 6.14
N VAL A 70 6.56 -4.59 7.21
CA VAL A 70 5.36 -4.84 8.03
C VAL A 70 4.86 -3.54 8.65
N GLU A 71 5.73 -2.77 9.31
CA GLU A 71 5.38 -1.47 9.89
C GLU A 71 4.83 -0.51 8.83
N PHE A 72 5.44 -0.49 7.65
CA PHE A 72 4.98 0.32 6.54
C PHE A 72 3.58 -0.08 6.06
N ILE A 73 3.33 -1.38 5.85
CA ILE A 73 2.04 -1.91 5.41
C ILE A 73 0.95 -1.58 6.44
N GLU A 74 1.21 -1.81 7.73
CA GLU A 74 0.26 -1.51 8.80
C GLU A 74 -0.09 -0.03 8.85
N LYS A 75 0.92 0.83 8.78
CA LYS A 75 0.73 2.29 8.77
C LYS A 75 -0.15 2.72 7.60
N LYS A 76 0.17 2.29 6.36
CA LYS A 76 -0.57 2.68 5.16
C LYS A 76 -1.99 2.11 5.11
N THR A 77 -2.20 0.91 5.64
CA THR A 77 -3.53 0.32 5.76
C THR A 77 -4.39 1.11 6.75
N ARG A 78 -3.81 1.53 7.89
CA ARG A 78 -4.49 2.37 8.88
C ARG A 78 -4.86 3.75 8.35
N GLU A 79 -3.95 4.40 7.63
CA GLU A 79 -4.21 5.68 6.94
C GLU A 79 -5.39 5.53 5.95
N THR A 80 -5.38 4.46 5.14
CA THR A 80 -6.46 4.17 4.17
C THR A 80 -7.81 3.95 4.85
N TRP A 81 -7.82 3.22 5.98
CA TRP A 81 -9.03 3.01 6.77
C TRP A 81 -9.58 4.33 7.32
N GLN A 82 -8.73 5.17 7.90
CA GLN A 82 -9.11 6.47 8.46
C GLN A 82 -9.68 7.42 7.41
N GLU A 83 -9.05 7.53 6.24
CA GLU A 83 -9.56 8.35 5.13
C GLU A 83 -10.93 7.87 4.65
N SER A 84 -11.11 6.56 4.52
CA SER A 84 -12.36 5.96 4.06
C SER A 84 -13.49 6.18 5.07
N HIS A 85 -13.19 5.98 6.36
CA HIS A 85 -14.14 6.25 7.44
C HIS A 85 -14.54 7.72 7.51
N SER A 86 -13.59 8.64 7.38
CA SER A 86 -13.87 10.09 7.35
C SER A 86 -14.81 10.46 6.20
N LYS A 87 -14.56 9.92 4.99
CA LYS A 87 -15.43 10.15 3.82
C LYS A 87 -16.83 9.59 4.01
N ILE A 88 -16.97 8.38 4.56
CA ILE A 88 -18.28 7.76 4.80
C ILE A 88 -19.06 8.54 5.87
N TRP A 89 -18.40 8.90 6.97
CA TRP A 89 -19.03 9.64 8.05
C TRP A 89 -19.48 11.03 7.62
N GLY A 90 -18.63 11.78 6.91
CA GLY A 90 -18.97 13.10 6.36
C GLY A 90 -20.10 13.05 5.33
N ARG A 91 -20.25 11.94 4.57
CA ARG A 91 -21.40 11.75 3.67
C ARG A 91 -22.69 11.49 4.45
N LYS A 92 -22.66 10.67 5.50
CA LYS A 92 -23.83 10.40 6.36
C LYS A 92 -24.31 11.66 7.07
N GLU A 93 -23.40 12.49 7.57
CA GLU A 93 -23.73 13.76 8.23
C GLU A 93 -24.42 14.75 7.27
N LYS A 94 -23.92 14.89 6.04
CA LYS A 94 -24.59 15.72 5.02
C LYS A 94 -25.99 15.21 4.66
N GLN A 95 -26.17 13.89 4.58
CA GLN A 95 -27.50 13.30 4.33
C GLN A 95 -28.46 13.57 5.50
N LEU A 96 -28.01 13.37 6.74
CA LEU A 96 -28.79 13.67 7.95
C LEU A 96 -29.20 15.15 8.01
N ASN A 97 -28.27 16.08 7.75
CA ASN A 97 -28.56 17.51 7.75
C ASN A 97 -29.52 17.93 6.62
N SER A 98 -29.40 17.30 5.44
CA SER A 98 -30.34 17.51 4.33
C SER A 98 -31.73 16.99 4.61
N TRP A 99 -31.87 15.91 5.38
CA TRP A 99 -33.17 15.36 5.77
C TRP A 99 -33.85 16.25 6.80
N HIS A 100 -33.09 16.76 7.78
CA HIS A 100 -33.61 17.74 8.76
C HIS A 100 -34.10 19.03 8.06
N HIS A 101 -33.38 19.55 7.06
CA HIS A 101 -33.82 20.72 6.29
C HIS A 101 -35.05 20.49 5.41
N ARG A 102 -35.48 19.24 5.18
CA ARG A 102 -36.69 18.91 4.42
C ARG A 102 -37.91 18.68 5.31
N ILE A 103 -37.70 18.48 6.61
CA ILE A 103 -38.75 18.15 7.59
C ILE A 103 -39.19 19.40 8.37
N ILE A 104 -38.35 20.45 8.39
CA ILE A 104 -38.67 21.80 8.88
C ILE A 104 -39.15 22.65 7.70
#